data_AF-A0A401QTP5-F1
#
_entry.id   AF-A0A401QTP5-F1
#
_cell.length_a   1.000
_cell.length_b   1.000
_cell.length_c   1.000
_cell.angle_alpha   90.00
_cell.angle_beta   90.00
_cell.angle_gamma   90.00
#
_symmetry.space_group_name_H-M   'P 1'
#
loop_
_entity.id
_entity.type
_entity.pdbx_description
1 polymer ?
#
loop_
_entity_poly.entity_id
_entity_poly.type
_entity_poly.pdbx_seq_one_letter_code
_entity_poly.pdbx_strand_id
1 'polypeptide(L)'
;MGMWIVHIPSVEHRAGISHAVLGWLLLLLGAGAFVGMQIVGPLTDRFGARTVVPLSAALCSVTLFLPGLATHAWSLGSALLLLGFGNGCLDVSMNAHAVQVERDYRRPVMSAFHATFSLGGVLASLVGARTLAWGWHPAASLGAVALLSLAAAALAAPALLPTAGSPAPASPRPTAQHRPGAPRPAASGSSPSWL
;
A
#
# COMPACT_ATOMS: atom_id res chain seq x y z
N MET A 1 8.82 -8.71 -1.36
CA MET A 1 8.81 -8.43 -2.81
C MET A 1 10.18 -8.61 -3.48
N GLY A 2 11.26 -7.98 -3.02
CA GLY A 2 12.59 -8.14 -3.65
C GLY A 2 13.05 -9.60 -3.84
N MET A 3 12.91 -10.43 -2.80
CA MET A 3 13.16 -11.88 -2.87
C MET A 3 12.39 -12.57 -3.99
N TRP A 4 11.09 -12.29 -4.13
CA TRP A 4 10.23 -12.87 -5.18
C TRP A 4 10.71 -12.53 -6.58
N ILE A 5 11.03 -11.25 -6.84
CA ILE A 5 11.44 -10.77 -8.16
C ILE A 5 12.65 -11.55 -8.69
N VAL A 6 13.61 -11.82 -7.82
CA VAL A 6 14.83 -12.54 -8.19
C VAL A 6 14.54 -14.00 -8.55
N HIS A 7 13.52 -14.63 -7.96
CA HIS A 7 13.14 -16.01 -8.24
C HIS A 7 12.24 -16.20 -9.47
N ILE A 8 11.78 -15.11 -10.13
CA ILE A 8 10.88 -15.18 -11.29
C ILE A 8 11.39 -16.15 -12.36
N PRO A 9 12.64 -16.09 -12.85
CA PRO A 9 13.11 -16.99 -13.92
C PRO A 9 13.07 -18.47 -13.52
N SER A 10 13.39 -18.77 -12.26
CA SER A 10 13.35 -20.14 -11.73
C SER A 10 11.91 -20.66 -11.66
N VAL A 11 10.96 -19.80 -11.29
CA VAL A 11 9.55 -20.14 -11.18
C VAL A 11 8.90 -20.26 -12.57
N GLU A 12 9.27 -19.41 -13.53
CA GLU A 12 8.87 -19.54 -14.93
C GLU A 12 9.28 -20.90 -15.52
N HIS A 13 10.56 -21.27 -15.34
CA HIS A 13 11.09 -22.55 -15.80
C HIS A 13 10.37 -23.73 -15.16
N ARG A 14 10.13 -23.68 -13.85
CA ARG A 14 9.42 -24.75 -13.11
C ARG A 14 7.96 -24.87 -13.52
N ALA A 15 7.29 -23.75 -13.77
CA ALA A 15 5.89 -23.72 -14.20
C ALA A 15 5.71 -24.03 -15.69
N GLY A 16 6.81 -24.08 -16.45
CA GLY A 16 6.80 -24.34 -17.90
C GLY A 16 6.10 -23.25 -18.70
N ILE A 17 6.18 -21.99 -18.25
CA ILE A 17 5.46 -20.87 -18.87
C ILE A 17 6.38 -19.98 -19.71
N SER A 18 5.83 -19.35 -20.75
CA SER A 18 6.53 -18.33 -21.51
C SER A 18 6.45 -16.96 -20.82
N HIS A 19 7.34 -16.03 -21.19
CA HIS A 19 7.31 -14.65 -20.70
C HIS A 19 6.00 -13.93 -21.02
N ALA A 20 5.36 -14.25 -22.15
CA ALA A 20 4.05 -13.70 -22.50
C ALA A 20 2.97 -14.14 -21.50
N VAL A 21 2.99 -15.42 -21.09
CA VAL A 21 2.09 -15.93 -20.05
C VAL A 21 2.41 -15.28 -18.71
N LEU A 22 3.69 -15.16 -18.33
CA LEU A 22 4.06 -14.45 -17.10
C LEU A 22 3.51 -13.03 -17.08
N GLY A 23 3.60 -12.29 -18.18
CA GLY A 23 3.03 -10.94 -18.30
C GLY A 23 1.54 -10.89 -17.92
N TRP A 24 0.74 -11.83 -18.43
CA TRP A 24 -0.67 -11.97 -18.04
C TRP A 24 -0.84 -12.32 -16.56
N LEU A 25 0.00 -13.18 -16.00
CA LEU A 25 -0.06 -13.52 -14.57
C LEU A 25 0.34 -12.35 -13.67
N LEU A 26 1.24 -11.47 -14.12
CA LEU A 26 1.57 -10.23 -13.41
C LEU A 26 0.41 -9.20 -13.46
N LEU A 27 -0.46 -9.26 -14.48
CA LEU A 27 -1.71 -8.49 -14.46
C LEU A 27 -2.66 -8.99 -13.37
N LEU A 28 -2.69 -10.30 -13.09
CA LEU A 28 -3.44 -10.84 -11.96
C LEU A 28 -2.87 -10.36 -10.61
N LEU A 29 -1.54 -10.28 -10.47
CA LEU A 29 -0.89 -9.66 -9.32
C LEU A 29 -1.37 -8.21 -9.13
N GLY A 30 -1.40 -7.42 -10.21
CA GLY A 30 -1.89 -6.05 -10.19
C GLY A 30 -3.38 -5.95 -9.85
N ALA A 31 -4.22 -6.81 -10.43
CA ALA A 31 -5.66 -6.86 -10.15
C ALA A 31 -5.95 -7.22 -8.69
N GLY A 32 -5.23 -8.21 -8.14
CA GLY A 32 -5.31 -8.58 -6.73
C GLY A 32 -4.95 -7.40 -5.84
N ALA A 33 -3.84 -6.71 -6.15
CA ALA A 33 -3.42 -5.52 -5.41
C ALA A 33 -4.48 -4.42 -5.45
N PHE A 34 -5.07 -4.15 -6.61
CA PHE A 34 -6.16 -3.18 -6.73
C PHE A 34 -7.34 -3.51 -5.83
N VAL A 35 -7.81 -4.77 -5.85
CA VAL A 35 -8.90 -5.22 -4.97
C VAL A 35 -8.52 -5.07 -3.49
N GLY A 36 -7.29 -5.46 -3.12
CA GLY A 36 -6.79 -5.32 -1.75
C GLY A 36 -6.78 -3.87 -1.28
N MET A 37 -6.33 -2.94 -2.13
CA MET A 37 -6.33 -1.51 -1.84
C MET A 37 -7.76 -0.97 -1.58
N GLN A 38 -8.75 -1.38 -2.38
CA GLN A 38 -10.14 -0.94 -2.21
C GLN A 38 -10.77 -1.47 -0.90
N ILE A 39 -10.42 -2.69 -0.48
CA ILE A 39 -10.98 -3.31 0.71
C ILE A 39 -10.30 -2.82 1.98
N VAL A 40 -8.97 -2.68 1.98
CA VAL A 40 -8.22 -2.37 3.20
C VAL A 40 -8.40 -0.93 3.65
N GLY A 41 -8.66 0.02 2.74
CA GLY A 41 -8.82 1.44 3.07
C GLY A 41 -9.92 1.66 4.11
N PRO A 42 -11.19 1.30 3.83
CA PRO A 42 -12.29 1.40 4.79
C PRO A 42 -12.06 0.59 6.08
N LEU A 43 -11.37 -0.55 6.00
CA LEU A 43 -11.01 -1.34 7.18
C LEU A 43 -10.00 -0.61 8.06
N THR A 44 -9.02 0.06 7.44
CA THR A 44 -8.00 0.85 8.13
C THR A 44 -8.64 2.06 8.82
N ASP A 45 -9.59 2.72 8.18
CA ASP A 45 -10.34 3.83 8.78
C ASP A 45 -11.20 3.37 9.97
N ARG A 46 -11.81 2.18 9.87
CA ARG A 46 -12.70 1.63 10.89
C ARG A 46 -11.97 1.03 12.10
N PHE A 47 -10.94 0.23 11.86
CA PHE A 47 -10.24 -0.55 12.90
C PHE A 47 -8.89 0.06 13.30
N GLY A 48 -8.42 1.05 12.55
CA GLY A 48 -7.16 1.75 12.75
C GLY A 48 -5.95 0.98 12.25
N ALA A 49 -4.91 1.75 11.91
CA ALA A 49 -3.66 1.23 11.38
C ALA A 49 -2.94 0.25 12.32
N ARG A 50 -3.05 0.44 13.66
CA ARG A 50 -2.42 -0.45 14.65
C ARG A 50 -2.83 -1.91 14.52
N THR A 51 -4.07 -2.16 14.11
CA THR A 51 -4.63 -3.51 13.95
C THR A 51 -4.48 -3.98 12.50
N VAL A 52 -4.76 -3.10 11.54
CA VAL A 52 -4.85 -3.49 10.12
C VAL A 52 -3.47 -3.69 9.48
N VAL A 53 -2.46 -2.91 9.88
CA VAL A 53 -1.09 -3.04 9.32
C VAL A 53 -0.48 -4.41 9.64
N PRO A 54 -0.43 -4.90 10.90
CA PRO A 54 0.14 -6.22 11.19
C PRO A 54 -0.63 -7.37 10.52
N LEU A 55 -1.96 -7.28 10.43
CA LEU A 55 -2.78 -8.28 9.75
C LEU A 55 -2.49 -8.31 8.24
N SER A 56 -2.38 -7.14 7.62
CA SER A 56 -2.04 -7.02 6.20
C SER A 56 -0.61 -7.48 5.93
N ALA A 57 0.32 -7.19 6.84
CA ALA A 57 1.71 -7.67 6.77
C ALA A 57 1.79 -9.19 6.91
N ALA A 58 1.02 -9.78 7.82
CA ALA A 58 0.93 -11.23 7.98
C ALA A 58 0.34 -11.89 6.73
N LEU A 59 -0.75 -11.34 6.18
CA LEU A 59 -1.35 -11.81 4.94
C LEU A 59 -0.38 -11.75 3.76
N CYS A 60 0.30 -10.61 3.57
CA CYS A 60 1.32 -10.45 2.53
C CYS A 60 2.47 -11.45 2.72
N SER A 61 2.91 -11.67 3.97
CA SER A 61 3.98 -12.63 4.29
C SER A 61 3.59 -14.06 3.93
N VAL A 62 2.37 -14.49 4.30
CA VAL A 62 1.88 -15.85 3.99
C VAL A 62 1.73 -16.04 2.48
N THR A 63 1.17 -15.05 1.78
CA THR A 63 0.93 -15.13 0.34
C THR A 63 2.23 -15.05 -0.48
N LEU A 64 3.28 -14.41 0.03
CA LEU A 64 4.62 -14.35 -0.61
C LEU A 64 5.28 -15.72 -0.77
N PHE A 65 4.92 -16.70 0.07
CA PHE A 65 5.44 -18.06 -0.04
C PHE A 65 4.84 -18.82 -1.24
N LEU A 66 3.60 -18.52 -1.62
CA LEU A 66 2.82 -19.29 -2.60
C LEU A 66 3.47 -19.41 -3.98
N PRO A 67 4.05 -18.33 -4.58
CA PRO A 67 4.71 -18.46 -5.88
C PRO A 67 5.89 -19.44 -5.88
N GLY A 68 6.55 -19.65 -4.74
CA GLY A 68 7.63 -20.63 -4.60
C GLY A 68 7.16 -22.09 -4.71
N LEU A 69 5.88 -22.35 -4.44
CA LEU A 69 5.25 -23.66 -4.52
C LEU A 69 4.61 -23.95 -5.88
N ALA A 70 4.42 -22.92 -6.72
CA ALA A 70 3.76 -23.08 -7.99
C ALA A 70 4.53 -24.02 -8.94
N THR A 71 3.81 -24.89 -9.62
CA THR A 71 4.35 -25.91 -10.56
C THR A 71 3.72 -25.80 -11.96
N HIS A 72 2.70 -24.97 -12.13
CA HIS A 72 2.04 -24.74 -13.42
C HIS A 72 1.35 -23.37 -13.44
N ALA A 73 0.99 -22.88 -14.62
CA ALA A 73 0.43 -21.53 -14.84
C ALA A 73 -0.74 -21.17 -13.91
N TRP A 74 -1.72 -22.07 -13.76
CA TRP A 74 -2.89 -21.83 -12.88
C TRP A 74 -2.51 -21.63 -11.41
N SER A 75 -1.64 -22.50 -10.87
CA SER A 75 -1.17 -22.37 -9.49
C SER A 75 -0.41 -21.06 -9.26
N LEU A 76 0.40 -20.66 -10.25
CA LEU A 76 1.15 -19.40 -10.19
C LEU A 76 0.21 -18.19 -10.30
N GLY A 77 -0.78 -18.24 -11.18
CA GLY A 77 -1.78 -17.17 -11.32
C GLY A 77 -2.57 -16.94 -10.04
N SER A 78 -3.06 -18.01 -9.40
CA SER A 78 -3.73 -17.92 -8.10
C SER A 78 -2.79 -17.39 -7.02
N ALA A 79 -1.55 -17.88 -6.96
CA ALA A 79 -0.54 -17.41 -6.01
C ALA A 79 -0.25 -15.91 -6.18
N LEU A 80 -0.11 -15.44 -7.42
CA LEU A 80 0.14 -14.04 -7.74
C LEU A 80 -1.06 -13.15 -7.45
N LEU A 81 -2.28 -13.60 -7.75
CA LEU A 81 -3.49 -12.86 -7.39
C LEU A 81 -3.58 -12.64 -5.87
N LEU A 82 -3.31 -13.70 -5.08
CA LEU A 82 -3.34 -13.64 -3.61
C LEU A 82 -2.19 -12.80 -3.03
N LEU A 83 -0.97 -12.95 -3.58
CA LEU A 83 0.17 -12.10 -3.22
C LEU A 83 -0.12 -10.64 -3.53
N GLY A 84 -0.74 -10.36 -4.67
CA GLY A 84 -1.16 -9.03 -5.08
C GLY A 84 -2.10 -8.44 -4.06
N PHE A 85 -3.15 -9.18 -3.72
CA PHE A 85 -4.12 -8.80 -2.70
C PHE A 85 -3.46 -8.47 -1.35
N GLY A 86 -2.62 -9.37 -0.82
CA GLY A 86 -1.90 -9.13 0.43
C GLY A 86 -0.98 -7.92 0.37
N ASN A 87 -0.26 -7.74 -0.74
CA ASN A 87 0.63 -6.61 -0.97
C ASN A 87 -0.14 -5.28 -1.05
N GLY A 88 -1.26 -5.24 -1.78
CA GLY A 88 -2.11 -4.05 -1.87
C GLY A 88 -2.73 -3.67 -0.53
N CYS A 89 -3.17 -4.65 0.26
CA CYS A 89 -3.63 -4.42 1.63
C CYS A 89 -2.53 -3.80 2.51
N LEU A 90 -1.31 -4.35 2.45
CA LEU A 90 -0.19 -3.85 3.23
C LEU A 90 0.21 -2.44 2.81
N ASP A 91 0.31 -2.15 1.51
CA ASP A 91 0.75 -0.85 1.01
C ASP A 91 -0.17 0.28 1.48
N VAL A 92 -1.49 0.14 1.29
CA VAL A 92 -2.44 1.19 1.70
C VAL A 92 -2.49 1.35 3.22
N SER A 93 -2.54 0.25 3.98
CA SER A 93 -2.59 0.34 5.44
C SER A 93 -1.30 0.92 6.03
N MET A 94 -0.13 0.54 5.49
CA MET A 94 1.18 1.07 5.90
C MET A 94 1.32 2.56 5.54
N ASN A 95 0.89 2.96 4.35
CA ASN A 95 0.94 4.37 3.94
C ASN A 95 0.00 5.23 4.80
N ALA A 96 -1.18 4.72 5.15
CA ALA A 96 -2.07 5.39 6.10
C ALA A 96 -1.43 5.55 7.48
N HIS A 97 -0.71 4.54 7.96
CA HIS A 97 0.05 4.62 9.22
C HIS A 97 1.18 5.65 9.15
N ALA A 98 1.94 5.66 8.05
CA ALA A 98 3.03 6.63 7.85
C ALA A 98 2.51 8.07 7.86
N VAL A 99 1.33 8.34 7.28
CA VAL A 99 0.65 9.64 7.37
C VAL A 99 0.28 9.99 8.82
N GLN A 100 -0.17 9.02 9.61
CA GLN A 100 -0.43 9.23 11.04
C GLN A 100 0.86 9.58 11.80
N VAL A 101 1.95 8.85 11.55
CA VAL A 101 3.27 9.12 12.13
C VAL A 101 3.74 10.53 11.75
N GLU A 102 3.62 10.91 10.49
CA GLU A 102 4.02 12.24 10.00
C GLU A 102 3.25 13.38 10.70
N ARG A 103 1.94 13.19 10.91
CA ARG A 103 1.10 14.16 11.65
C ARG A 103 1.56 14.34 13.09
N ASP A 104 1.81 13.23 13.79
CA ASP A 104 2.25 13.27 15.20
C ASP A 104 3.69 13.79 15.33
N TYR A 105 4.55 13.45 14.36
CA TYR A 105 5.95 13.86 14.31
C TYR A 105 6.13 15.32 13.85
N ARG A 106 5.11 15.92 13.20
CA ARG A 106 5.08 17.31 12.70
C ARG A 106 6.21 17.66 11.73
N ARG A 107 6.76 16.68 11.02
CA ARG A 107 7.77 16.86 9.96
C ARG A 107 7.52 15.86 8.84
N PRO A 108 7.76 16.23 7.58
CA PRO A 108 7.59 15.31 6.46
C PRO A 108 8.58 14.14 6.57
N VAL A 109 8.06 12.92 6.74
CA VAL A 109 8.84 11.68 6.92
C VAL A 109 8.50 10.61 5.89
N MET A 110 7.43 10.78 5.10
CA MET A 110 7.01 9.82 4.07
C MET A 110 8.15 9.42 3.12
N SER A 111 9.01 10.35 2.71
CA SER A 111 10.17 10.05 1.87
C SER A 111 11.18 9.11 2.54
N ALA A 112 11.37 9.20 3.86
CA ALA A 112 12.24 8.29 4.61
C ALA A 112 11.65 6.88 4.72
N PHE A 113 10.32 6.76 4.86
CA PHE A 113 9.62 5.47 4.77
C PHE A 113 9.81 4.83 3.39
N HIS A 114 9.65 5.58 2.31
CA HIS A 114 9.92 5.06 0.96
C HIS A 114 11.39 4.68 0.74
N ALA A 115 12.33 5.48 1.27
CA ALA A 115 13.76 5.17 1.19
C ALA A 115 14.10 3.86 1.92
N THR A 116 13.58 3.66 3.13
CA THR A 116 13.80 2.42 3.91
C THR A 116 13.12 1.22 3.27
N PHE A 117 11.91 1.37 2.72
CA PHE A 117 11.25 0.33 1.92
C PHE A 117 12.09 -0.09 0.71
N SER A 118 12.61 0.88 -0.04
CA SER A 118 13.42 0.64 -1.22
C SER A 118 14.74 -0.05 -0.86
N LEU A 119 15.41 0.41 0.21
CA LEU A 119 16.62 -0.22 0.72
C LEU A 119 16.36 -1.68 1.15
N GLY A 120 15.26 -1.94 1.85
CA GLY A 120 14.84 -3.30 2.21
C GLY A 120 14.61 -4.17 0.98
N GLY A 121 13.99 -3.62 -0.08
CA GLY A 121 13.83 -4.29 -1.37
C GLY A 121 15.16 -4.68 -2.00
N VAL A 122 16.13 -3.76 -2.04
CA VAL A 122 17.49 -4.02 -2.55
C VAL A 122 18.20 -5.09 -1.75
N LEU A 123 18.20 -4.98 -0.41
CA LEU A 123 18.82 -5.98 0.47
C LEU A 123 18.18 -7.36 0.29
N ALA A 124 16.85 -7.43 0.21
CA ALA A 124 16.14 -8.69 -0.04
C ALA A 124 16.50 -9.29 -1.40
N SER A 125 16.66 -8.48 -2.45
CA SER A 125 17.10 -8.95 -3.77
C SER A 125 18.55 -9.43 -3.76
N LEU A 126 19.46 -8.75 -3.05
CA LEU A 126 20.85 -9.18 -2.90
C LEU A 126 20.95 -10.52 -2.17
N VAL A 127 20.22 -10.67 -1.06
CA VAL A 127 20.15 -11.95 -0.35
C VAL A 127 19.53 -13.03 -1.24
N GLY A 128 18.45 -12.72 -1.96
CA GLY A 128 17.80 -13.65 -2.89
C GLY A 128 18.75 -14.13 -3.99
N ALA A 129 19.50 -13.21 -4.61
CA ALA A 129 20.51 -13.55 -5.62
C ALA A 129 21.57 -14.49 -5.05
N ARG A 130 21.97 -14.29 -3.78
CA ARG A 130 22.90 -15.19 -3.10
C ARG A 130 22.29 -16.57 -2.86
N THR A 131 21.03 -16.66 -2.47
CA THR A 131 20.35 -17.97 -2.31
C THR A 131 20.26 -18.74 -3.62
N LEU A 132 19.98 -18.06 -4.75
CA LEU A 132 20.02 -18.67 -6.08
C LEU A 132 21.42 -19.18 -6.43
N ALA A 133 22.46 -18.40 -6.15
CA ALA A 133 23.85 -18.81 -6.39
C ALA A 133 24.25 -20.06 -5.57
N TRP A 134 23.61 -20.28 -4.42
CA TRP A 134 23.77 -21.48 -3.61
C TRP A 134 22.85 -22.64 -4.01
N GLY A 135 22.07 -22.50 -5.08
CA GLY A 135 21.17 -23.54 -5.57
C GLY A 135 19.95 -23.77 -4.68
N TRP A 136 19.55 -22.80 -3.85
CA TRP A 136 18.38 -22.95 -3.01
C TRP A 136 17.11 -23.07 -3.85
N HIS A 137 16.21 -23.94 -3.41
CA HIS A 137 14.90 -24.06 -4.00
C HIS A 137 14.07 -22.79 -3.74
N PRO A 138 13.31 -22.25 -4.70
CA PRO A 138 12.54 -21.01 -4.52
C PRO A 138 11.61 -21.02 -3.31
N ALA A 139 10.98 -22.17 -3.03
CA ALA A 139 10.13 -22.32 -1.85
C ALA A 139 10.90 -22.10 -0.54
N ALA A 140 12.16 -22.55 -0.44
CA ALA A 140 12.96 -22.38 0.77
C ALA A 140 13.29 -20.90 1.01
N SER A 141 13.76 -20.19 -0.02
CA SER A 141 14.08 -18.77 0.07
C SER A 141 12.84 -17.91 0.37
N LEU A 142 11.72 -18.18 -0.33
CA LEU A 142 10.47 -17.45 -0.15
C LEU A 142 9.79 -17.79 1.19
N GLY A 143 9.88 -19.03 1.65
CA GLY A 143 9.38 -19.45 2.96
C GLY A 143 10.17 -18.81 4.10
N ALA A 144 11.51 -18.78 3.98
CA ALA A 144 12.36 -18.12 4.97
C ALA A 144 12.05 -16.62 5.08
N VAL A 145 11.94 -15.90 3.96
CA VAL A 145 11.61 -14.46 4.01
C VAL A 145 10.18 -14.21 4.50
N ALA A 146 9.23 -15.10 4.18
CA ALA A 146 7.87 -15.03 4.69
C ALA A 146 7.83 -15.16 6.22
N LEU A 147 8.56 -16.13 6.79
CA LEU A 147 8.66 -16.31 8.24
C LEU A 147 9.33 -15.11 8.91
N LEU A 148 10.42 -14.60 8.33
CA LEU A 148 11.11 -13.41 8.84
C LEU A 148 10.21 -12.18 8.81
N SER A 149 9.43 -12.00 7.74
CA SER A 149 8.51 -10.87 7.58
C SER A 149 7.32 -10.99 8.55
N LEU A 150 6.82 -12.20 8.80
CA LEU A 150 5.78 -12.46 9.80
C LEU A 150 6.27 -12.18 11.22
N ALA A 151 7.50 -12.62 11.55
CA ALA A 151 8.13 -12.31 12.83
C ALA A 151 8.35 -10.80 13.00
N ALA A 152 8.85 -10.12 11.98
CA ALA A 152 9.02 -8.67 11.99
C ALA A 152 7.68 -7.93 12.20
N ALA A 153 6.61 -8.37 11.53
CA ALA A 153 5.27 -7.81 11.72
C ALA A 153 4.76 -8.00 13.16
N ALA A 154 4.94 -9.19 13.73
CA ALA A 154 4.56 -9.48 15.11
C ALA A 154 5.35 -8.65 16.14
N LEU A 155 6.66 -8.48 15.92
CA LEU A 155 7.53 -7.68 16.78
C LEU A 155 7.28 -6.17 16.65
N ALA A 156 6.89 -5.70 15.46
CA ALA A 156 6.60 -4.29 15.22
C ALA A 156 5.20 -3.87 15.68
N ALA A 157 4.23 -4.80 15.72
CA ALA A 157 2.84 -4.50 16.06
C ALA A 157 2.64 -3.71 17.38
N PRO A 158 3.36 -4.01 18.49
CA PRO A 158 3.23 -3.24 19.73
C PRO A 158 3.74 -1.80 19.63
N ALA A 159 4.68 -1.52 18.72
CA ALA A 159 5.29 -0.22 18.52
C ALA A 159 4.49 0.70 17.59
N LEU A 160 3.44 0.18 16.94
CA LEU A 160 2.57 1.00 16.09
C LEU A 160 1.73 1.97 16.92
N LEU A 161 1.64 3.21 16.43
CA LEU A 161 0.80 4.24 17.03
C LEU A 161 -0.63 3.73 17.31
N PRO A 162 -1.19 3.98 18.49
CA PRO A 162 -2.59 3.70 18.79
C PRO A 162 -3.51 4.30 17.74
N THR A 163 -4.65 3.64 17.51
CA THR A 163 -5.73 4.22 16.71
C THR A 163 -6.14 5.54 17.37
N ALA A 164 -5.73 6.67 16.78
CA ALA A 164 -6.29 7.95 17.14
C ALA A 164 -7.76 7.88 16.71
N GLY A 165 -8.68 7.89 17.68
CA GLY A 165 -10.10 8.09 17.37
C GLY A 165 -10.20 9.43 16.66
N SER A 166 -10.29 9.43 15.32
CA SER A 166 -10.38 10.67 14.58
C SER A 166 -11.82 11.16 14.64
N PRO A 167 -12.09 12.39 15.11
CA PRO A 167 -13.26 13.11 14.65
C PRO A 167 -13.15 13.22 13.13
N ALA A 168 -14.26 13.03 12.43
CA ALA A 168 -14.35 13.18 10.97
C ALA A 168 -13.64 14.47 10.51
N PRO A 169 -12.99 14.46 9.34
CA PRO A 169 -12.46 15.70 8.78
C PRO A 169 -13.62 16.69 8.72
N ALA A 170 -13.50 17.81 9.46
CA ALA A 170 -14.45 18.88 9.37
C ALA A 170 -14.50 19.28 7.90
N SER A 171 -15.61 18.97 7.22
CA SER A 171 -15.88 19.47 5.89
C SER A 171 -15.57 20.97 5.91
N PRO A 172 -14.82 21.51 4.93
CA PRO A 172 -14.61 22.93 4.85
C PRO A 172 -15.99 23.58 4.92
N ARG A 173 -16.29 24.29 6.01
CA ARG A 173 -17.49 25.14 6.07
C ARG A 173 -17.39 25.99 4.80
N PRO A 174 -18.41 26.02 3.93
CA PRO A 174 -18.41 26.93 2.81
C PRO A 174 -18.14 28.31 3.38
N THR A 175 -16.96 28.86 3.09
CA THR A 175 -16.67 30.27 3.32
C THR A 175 -17.81 31.00 2.65
N ALA A 176 -18.65 31.66 3.45
CA ALA A 176 -19.78 32.42 2.95
C ALA A 176 -19.24 33.31 1.82
N GLN A 177 -19.63 32.97 0.60
CA GLN A 177 -19.28 33.74 -0.57
C GLN A 177 -19.68 35.18 -0.28
N HIS A 178 -18.69 36.05 -0.35
CA HIS A 178 -18.86 37.49 -0.30
C HIS A 178 -19.87 37.84 -1.40
N ARG A 179 -21.14 38.06 -1.04
CA ARG A 179 -22.18 38.52 -1.97
C ARG A 179 -21.72 39.86 -2.52
N PRO A 180 -21.52 40.02 -3.84
CA PRO A 180 -21.30 41.33 -4.42
C PRO A 180 -22.52 42.21 -4.11
N GLY A 181 -22.27 43.45 -3.68
CA GLY A 181 -23.27 44.37 -3.15
C GLY A 181 -24.51 44.51 -4.01
N ALA A 182 -25.67 44.52 -3.35
CA ALA A 182 -26.93 44.92 -3.96
C ALA A 182 -26.82 46.38 -4.46
N PRO A 183 -27.41 46.74 -5.61
CA PRO A 183 -27.44 48.12 -6.08
C PRO A 183 -28.20 49.02 -5.10
N ARG A 184 -27.61 50.16 -4.71
CA ARG A 184 -28.30 51.21 -3.95
C ARG A 184 -29.50 51.71 -4.77
N PRO A 185 -30.70 51.86 -4.17
CA PRO A 185 -31.82 52.50 -4.85
C PRO A 185 -31.47 53.96 -5.15
N ALA A 186 -31.68 54.36 -6.41
CA ALA A 186 -31.51 55.72 -6.89
C ALA A 186 -32.47 56.64 -6.12
N ALA A 187 -31.92 57.59 -5.37
CA ALA A 187 -32.70 58.66 -4.77
C ALA A 187 -33.26 59.55 -5.88
N SER A 188 -34.58 59.55 -6.02
CA SER A 188 -35.33 60.52 -6.81
C SER A 188 -35.21 61.90 -6.15
N GLY A 189 -34.22 62.67 -6.55
CA GLY A 189 -34.08 64.08 -6.19
C GLY A 189 -34.57 64.96 -7.34
N SER A 190 -35.76 65.52 -7.17
CA SER A 190 -36.30 66.61 -7.98
C SER A 190 -35.34 67.81 -7.99
N SER A 191 -34.95 68.25 -9.17
CA SER A 191 -34.44 69.59 -9.48
C SER A 191 -35.58 70.63 -9.35
N PRO A 192 -35.39 71.95 -9.61
CA PRO A 192 -34.22 72.85 -9.49
C PRO A 192 -34.61 74.20 -8.82
N SER A 193 -33.64 75.07 -8.47
CA SER A 193 -33.80 76.54 -8.64
C SER A 193 -32.53 77.33 -8.31
N TRP A 194 -31.95 77.92 -9.35
CA TRP A 194 -31.26 79.21 -9.45
C TRP A 194 -30.73 79.90 -8.18
N LEU A 195 -29.40 80.08 -8.13
CA LEU A 195 -28.70 81.38 -8.14
C LEU A 195 -27.22 81.16 -8.50
#